data_AF-A0A658K5H4-F1
#
_entry.id   AF-A0A658K5H4-F1
#
_cell.length_a   1.000
_cell.length_b   1.000
_cell.length_c   1.000
_cell.angle_alpha   90.00
_cell.angle_beta   90.00
_cell.angle_gamma   90.00
#
_symmetry.space_group_name_H-M   'P 1'
#
loop_
_entity.id
_entity.type
_entity.pdbx_description
1 polymer ?
#
loop_
_entity_poly.entity_id
_entity_poly.type
_entity_poly.pdbx_seq_one_letter_code
_entity_poly.pdbx_strand_id
1 'polypeptide(L)'
;MFQSLASSTFGLHGFLMFNRIQGGSEKDVEPGFKAWPKTIGPNVLEYIASSAKISEMVQTDEAALFPLTPTQVTALKIKGVPVEYASPKEGGVVLNVAECAIANNNQPELAQKLAAYLLTPEAQAPALEFGDQIPSNPKTPTSEKTRAQVEAMEKYLETAVTIDWDQVNQIRPEWNARWSRSIER
;
A
#
# COMPACT_ATOMS: atom_id res chain seq x y z
N MET A 1 5.69 -8.11 -12.62
CA MET A 1 6.59 -7.14 -11.95
C MET A 1 6.27 -7.07 -10.46
N PHE A 2 7.19 -6.62 -9.61
CA PHE A 2 6.91 -6.49 -8.17
C PHE A 2 7.58 -5.22 -7.62
N GLN A 3 6.94 -4.54 -6.68
CA GLN A 3 7.63 -3.42 -6.01
C GLN A 3 8.62 -3.99 -4.99
N SER A 4 9.82 -3.43 -4.96
CA SER A 4 10.87 -3.83 -4.03
C SER A 4 10.37 -3.76 -2.59
N LEU A 5 10.51 -4.87 -1.84
CA LEU A 5 10.23 -4.87 -0.41
C LEU A 5 11.08 -3.83 0.31
N ALA A 6 12.34 -3.65 -0.10
CA ALA A 6 13.29 -2.78 0.60
C ALA A 6 12.95 -1.29 0.48
N SER A 7 12.28 -0.88 -0.59
CA SER A 7 12.03 0.53 -0.92
C SER A 7 10.56 0.91 -1.05
N SER A 8 9.63 -0.06 -1.06
CA SER A 8 8.19 0.20 -1.19
C SER A 8 7.37 -0.56 -0.15
N THR A 9 6.41 0.13 0.45
CA THR A 9 5.41 -0.49 1.34
C THR A 9 4.50 -1.47 0.59
N PHE A 10 4.23 -1.25 -0.70
CA PHE A 10 3.51 -2.23 -1.52
C PHE A 10 4.28 -3.54 -1.64
N GLY A 11 5.59 -3.45 -1.83
CA GLY A 11 6.50 -4.59 -1.86
C GLY A 11 6.53 -5.35 -0.54
N LEU A 12 6.65 -4.61 0.57
CA LEU A 12 6.58 -5.18 1.92
C LEU A 12 5.26 -5.89 2.17
N HIS A 13 4.13 -5.23 1.91
CA HIS A 13 2.80 -5.80 2.13
C HIS A 13 2.59 -7.06 1.29
N GLY A 14 2.95 -7.03 0.01
CA GLY A 14 2.84 -8.20 -0.86
C GLY A 14 3.69 -9.37 -0.36
N PHE A 15 4.93 -9.10 0.10
CA PHE A 15 5.78 -10.14 0.68
C PHE A 15 5.22 -10.68 2.00
N LEU A 16 4.76 -9.84 2.92
CA LEU A 16 4.23 -10.28 4.22
C LEU A 16 2.96 -11.12 4.05
N MET A 17 2.08 -10.75 3.10
CA MET A 17 0.92 -11.56 2.78
C MET A 17 1.32 -12.91 2.17
N PHE A 18 2.30 -12.91 1.26
CA PHE A 18 2.86 -14.16 0.76
C PHE A 18 3.48 -15.01 1.88
N ASN A 19 4.23 -14.41 2.81
CA ASN A 19 4.80 -15.08 3.96
C ASN A 19 3.74 -15.74 4.84
N ARG A 20 2.62 -15.04 5.11
CA ARG A 20 1.47 -15.60 5.83
C ARG A 20 0.86 -16.81 5.11
N ILE A 21 0.74 -16.76 3.78
CA ILE A 21 0.29 -17.92 2.97
C ILE A 21 1.24 -19.12 3.14
N GLN A 22 2.55 -18.87 3.31
CA GLN A 22 3.53 -19.92 3.58
C GLN A 22 3.59 -20.37 5.06
N GLY A 23 2.70 -19.86 5.92
CA GLY A 23 2.65 -20.20 7.35
C GLY A 23 3.50 -19.31 8.26
N GLY A 24 4.06 -18.22 7.75
CA GLY A 24 4.82 -17.24 8.52
C GLY A 24 3.97 -16.13 9.14
N SER A 25 4.63 -15.18 9.79
CA SER A 25 4.04 -13.96 10.37
C SER A 25 5.05 -12.81 10.34
N GLU A 26 4.70 -11.64 10.86
CA GLU A 26 5.64 -10.52 11.05
C GLU A 26 6.77 -10.88 12.03
N LYS A 27 6.57 -11.90 12.89
CA LYS A 27 7.60 -12.42 13.81
C LYS A 27 8.48 -13.49 13.18
N ASP A 28 8.03 -14.11 12.10
CA ASP A 28 8.75 -15.16 11.38
C ASP A 28 8.52 -15.03 9.88
N VAL A 29 9.50 -14.42 9.20
CA VAL A 29 9.51 -14.22 7.74
C VAL A 29 10.28 -15.31 6.98
N GLU A 30 10.82 -16.30 7.69
CA GLU A 30 11.60 -17.37 7.05
C GLU A 30 10.79 -18.18 6.02
N PRO A 31 9.51 -18.53 6.25
CA PRO A 31 8.72 -19.25 5.26
C PRO A 31 8.65 -18.51 3.92
N GLY A 32 8.38 -17.21 3.95
CA GLY A 32 8.31 -16.33 2.78
C GLY A 32 9.66 -16.24 2.06
N PHE A 33 10.75 -15.96 2.79
CA PHE A 33 12.08 -15.88 2.18
C PHE A 33 12.55 -17.21 1.56
N LYS A 34 12.20 -18.35 2.17
CA LYS A 34 12.55 -19.69 1.63
C LYS A 34 11.76 -20.04 0.39
N ALA A 35 10.48 -19.67 0.35
CA ALA A 35 9.59 -20.00 -0.76
C ALA A 35 9.76 -19.05 -1.95
N TRP A 36 9.99 -17.76 -1.72
CA TRP A 36 9.99 -16.72 -2.76
C TRP A 36 10.83 -17.06 -4.00
N PRO A 37 12.10 -17.49 -3.88
CA PRO A 37 12.94 -17.78 -5.06
C PRO A 37 12.46 -18.97 -5.90
N LYS A 38 11.59 -19.81 -5.34
CA LYS A 38 11.05 -21.02 -6.00
C LYS A 38 9.63 -20.82 -6.52
N THR A 39 8.98 -19.70 -6.21
CA THR A 39 7.56 -19.47 -6.53
C THR A 39 7.35 -18.14 -7.26
N ILE A 40 7.31 -17.02 -6.53
CA ILE A 40 7.01 -15.69 -7.08
C ILE A 40 8.24 -15.14 -7.81
N GLY A 41 9.42 -15.25 -7.21
CA GLY A 41 10.67 -14.67 -7.71
C GLY A 41 10.97 -14.94 -9.19
N PRO A 42 10.88 -16.19 -9.69
CA PRO A 42 11.12 -16.51 -11.10
C PRO A 42 10.19 -15.80 -12.09
N ASN A 43 9.03 -15.31 -11.64
CA ASN A 43 8.04 -14.60 -12.45
C ASN A 43 8.14 -13.07 -12.29
N VAL A 44 9.08 -12.57 -11.49
CA VAL A 44 9.31 -11.14 -11.32
C VAL A 44 10.38 -10.67 -12.31
N LEU A 45 9.93 -10.00 -13.38
CA LEU A 45 10.83 -9.40 -14.37
C LEU A 45 11.72 -8.29 -13.79
N GLU A 46 11.13 -7.40 -12.99
CA GLU A 46 11.85 -6.29 -12.36
C GLU A 46 11.28 -6.04 -10.95
N TYR A 47 12.17 -5.72 -10.01
CA TYR A 47 11.85 -5.14 -8.71
C TYR A 47 11.96 -3.62 -8.78
N ILE A 48 10.82 -2.93 -8.82
CA ILE A 48 10.76 -1.47 -8.98
C ILE A 48 10.67 -0.76 -7.62
N ALA A 49 11.30 0.41 -7.49
CA ALA A 49 11.29 1.17 -6.24
C ALA A 49 9.99 1.96 -6.00
N SER A 50 9.24 2.28 -7.06
CA SER A 50 7.99 3.05 -6.95
C SER A 50 7.03 2.76 -8.10
N SER A 51 5.74 3.03 -7.89
CA SER A 51 4.67 2.83 -8.87
C SER A 51 4.81 3.63 -10.17
N ALA A 52 5.75 4.58 -10.27
CA ALA A 52 5.92 5.46 -11.42
C ALA A 52 6.17 4.70 -12.75
N LYS A 53 6.87 3.56 -12.69
CA LYS A 53 7.16 2.72 -13.87
C LYS A 53 6.01 1.82 -14.30
N ILE A 54 4.99 1.60 -13.45
CA ILE A 54 3.94 0.61 -13.73
C ILE A 54 3.18 0.95 -15.01
N SER A 55 2.86 2.22 -15.25
CA SER A 55 2.14 2.64 -16.45
C SER A 55 2.90 2.31 -17.73
N GLU A 56 4.22 2.53 -17.75
CA GLU A 56 5.09 2.20 -18.88
C GLU A 56 5.12 0.69 -19.09
N MET A 57 5.37 -0.09 -18.03
CA MET A 57 5.47 -1.55 -18.11
C MET A 57 4.16 -2.24 -18.51
N VAL A 58 3.00 -1.65 -18.20
CA VAL A 58 1.71 -2.14 -18.70
C VAL A 58 1.55 -1.85 -20.19
N GLN A 59 2.01 -0.69 -20.67
CA GLN A 59 1.93 -0.31 -22.09
C GLN A 59 2.90 -1.12 -22.97
N THR A 60 4.01 -1.58 -22.42
CA THR A 60 5.02 -2.42 -23.11
C THR A 60 4.75 -3.92 -22.96
N ASP A 61 3.62 -4.33 -22.37
CA ASP A 61 3.27 -5.73 -22.07
C ASP A 61 4.29 -6.46 -21.15
N GLU A 62 5.07 -5.73 -20.36
CA GLU A 62 6.06 -6.26 -19.41
C GLU A 62 5.46 -6.55 -18.02
N ALA A 63 4.22 -6.12 -17.77
CA ALA A 63 3.54 -6.24 -16.50
C ALA A 63 2.08 -6.68 -16.60
N ALA A 64 1.79 -7.90 -16.12
CA ALA A 64 0.43 -8.43 -16.03
C ALA A 64 -0.19 -8.36 -14.62
N LEU A 65 0.64 -8.42 -13.56
CA LEU A 65 0.19 -8.41 -12.17
C LEU A 65 1.19 -7.64 -11.30
N PHE A 66 0.66 -6.82 -10.37
CA PHE A 66 1.43 -6.02 -9.43
C PHE A 66 0.58 -5.62 -8.21
N PRO A 67 1.19 -5.52 -7.01
CA PRO A 67 0.48 -5.09 -5.80
C PRO A 67 0.22 -3.58 -5.82
N LEU A 68 -1.06 -3.18 -5.81
CA LEU A 68 -1.53 -1.79 -5.66
C LEU A 68 -2.83 -1.73 -4.85
N THR A 69 -3.16 -0.54 -4.35
CA THR A 69 -4.46 -0.23 -3.76
C THR A 69 -5.54 -0.01 -4.83
N PRO A 70 -6.83 -0.20 -4.52
CA PRO A 70 -7.94 0.15 -5.41
C PRO A 70 -7.86 1.59 -5.95
N THR A 71 -7.51 2.56 -5.09
CA THR A 71 -7.41 3.98 -5.47
C THR A 71 -6.34 4.24 -6.53
N GLN A 72 -5.15 3.63 -6.38
CA GLN A 72 -4.08 3.66 -7.39
C GLN A 72 -4.51 3.00 -8.72
N VAL A 73 -5.27 1.91 -8.69
CA VAL A 73 -5.82 1.29 -9.91
C VAL A 73 -6.82 2.25 -10.57
N THR A 74 -7.72 2.87 -9.81
CA THR A 74 -8.64 3.90 -10.35
C THR A 74 -7.88 5.05 -11.00
N ALA A 75 -6.82 5.55 -10.36
CA ALA A 75 -5.98 6.62 -10.93
C ALA A 75 -5.29 6.22 -12.24
N LEU A 76 -4.86 4.96 -12.37
CA LEU A 76 -4.31 4.42 -13.63
C LEU A 76 -5.39 4.30 -14.71
N LYS A 77 -6.60 3.84 -14.36
CA LYS A 77 -7.75 3.77 -15.28
C LYS A 77 -8.15 5.14 -15.82
N ILE A 78 -8.18 6.17 -14.96
CA ILE A 78 -8.46 7.56 -15.37
C ILE A 78 -7.43 8.05 -16.41
N LYS A 79 -6.17 7.59 -16.30
CA LYS A 79 -5.10 7.89 -17.26
C LYS A 79 -5.13 7.01 -18.52
N GLY A 80 -6.14 6.16 -18.68
CA GLY A 80 -6.31 5.28 -19.84
C GLY A 80 -5.45 4.01 -19.81
N VAL A 81 -4.83 3.68 -18.67
CA VAL A 81 -4.06 2.45 -18.52
C VAL A 81 -5.04 1.28 -18.34
N PRO A 82 -4.94 0.19 -19.14
CA PRO A 82 -5.91 -0.90 -19.13
C PRO A 82 -5.68 -1.86 -17.96
N VAL A 83 -6.09 -1.46 -16.75
CA VAL A 83 -5.90 -2.22 -15.51
C VAL A 83 -7.21 -2.41 -14.76
N GLU A 84 -7.30 -3.50 -14.01
CA GLU A 84 -8.41 -3.79 -13.10
C GLU A 84 -7.92 -4.18 -11.71
N TYR A 85 -8.72 -3.90 -10.69
CA TYR A 85 -8.42 -4.30 -9.32
C TYR A 85 -9.01 -5.67 -9.01
N ALA A 86 -8.16 -6.62 -8.63
CA ALA A 86 -8.56 -7.92 -8.11
C ALA A 86 -8.33 -7.96 -6.60
N SER A 87 -9.42 -7.98 -5.82
CA SER A 87 -9.32 -8.11 -4.36
C SER A 87 -8.86 -9.53 -3.98
N PRO A 88 -7.80 -9.70 -3.17
CA PRO A 88 -7.34 -11.02 -2.75
C PRO A 88 -8.32 -11.66 -1.76
N LYS A 89 -8.59 -12.96 -1.91
CA LYS A 89 -9.50 -13.70 -1.02
C LYS A 89 -8.99 -13.80 0.41
N GLU A 90 -7.67 -13.72 0.59
CA GLU A 90 -6.98 -13.69 1.88
C GLU A 90 -7.11 -12.33 2.60
N GLY A 91 -7.67 -11.32 1.92
CA GLY A 91 -7.79 -9.96 2.43
C GLY A 91 -6.70 -9.02 1.94
N GLY A 92 -7.07 -7.80 1.56
CA GLY A 92 -6.13 -6.75 1.18
C GLY A 92 -5.49 -6.12 2.42
N VAL A 93 -4.21 -5.74 2.33
CA VAL A 93 -3.55 -5.05 3.45
C VAL A 93 -4.02 -3.60 3.53
N VAL A 94 -4.41 -3.16 4.72
CA VAL A 94 -4.73 -1.75 4.98
C VAL A 94 -3.45 -0.92 4.88
N LEU A 95 -3.38 -0.06 3.86
CA LEU A 95 -2.33 0.95 3.73
C LEU A 95 -2.87 2.30 4.19
N ASN A 96 -2.32 2.81 5.29
CA ASN A 96 -2.67 4.13 5.81
C ASN A 96 -1.60 5.16 5.46
N VAL A 97 -2.03 6.39 5.19
CA VAL A 97 -1.17 7.57 5.21
C VAL A 97 -1.30 8.20 6.58
N ALA A 98 -0.17 8.44 7.24
CA ALA A 98 -0.13 9.09 8.55
C ALA A 98 0.43 10.50 8.42
N GLU A 99 -0.23 11.45 9.08
CA GLU A 99 0.34 12.76 9.35
C GLU A 99 1.08 12.70 10.70
N CYS A 100 2.33 13.13 10.71
CA CYS A 100 3.18 13.10 11.91
C CYS A 100 3.71 14.51 12.21
N ALA A 101 3.27 15.11 13.32
CA ALA A 101 3.88 16.34 13.84
C ALA A 101 5.30 16.02 14.35
N ILE A 102 6.30 16.73 13.81
CA ILE A 102 7.71 16.49 14.15
C ILE A 102 7.97 16.91 15.61
N ALA A 103 8.60 16.04 16.39
CA ALA A 103 9.01 16.35 17.76
C ALA A 103 9.99 17.54 17.80
N ASN A 104 9.89 18.39 18.82
CA ASN A 104 10.75 19.57 19.01
C ASN A 104 10.72 20.56 17.82
N ASN A 105 9.61 20.64 17.08
CA ASN A 105 9.45 21.66 16.05
C ASN A 105 9.29 23.06 16.68
N ASN A 106 9.45 24.11 15.87
CA ASN A 106 9.44 25.51 16.31
C ASN A 106 8.04 26.09 16.56
N GLN A 107 6.96 25.35 16.24
CA GLN A 107 5.57 25.79 16.32
C GLN A 107 4.65 24.64 16.77
N PRO A 108 4.88 24.01 17.95
CA PRO A 108 4.25 22.74 18.31
C PRO A 108 2.73 22.84 18.42
N GLU A 109 2.21 23.94 18.97
CA GLU A 109 0.76 24.15 19.08
C GLU A 109 0.08 24.32 17.71
N LEU A 110 0.71 25.06 16.79
CA LEU A 110 0.17 25.26 15.45
C LEU A 110 0.24 23.98 14.62
N ALA A 111 1.32 23.22 14.74
CA ALA A 111 1.45 21.91 14.10
C ALA A 111 0.34 20.95 14.56
N GLN A 112 0.06 20.89 15.86
CA GLN A 112 -1.03 20.06 16.40
C GLN A 112 -2.41 20.56 15.97
N LYS A 113 -2.63 21.89 15.93
CA LYS A 113 -3.89 22.47 15.42
C LYS A 113 -4.12 22.13 13.95
N LEU A 114 -3.07 22.20 13.13
CA LEU A 114 -3.14 21.82 11.72
C LEU A 114 -3.48 20.33 11.58
N ALA A 115 -2.78 19.45 12.31
CA ALA A 115 -3.05 18.01 12.28
C ALA A 115 -4.50 17.68 12.70
N ALA A 116 -4.99 18.32 13.76
CA ALA A 116 -6.38 18.17 14.18
C ALA A 116 -7.36 18.64 13.10
N TYR A 117 -7.07 19.75 12.42
CA TYR A 117 -7.89 20.26 11.31
C TYR A 117 -7.93 19.28 10.13
N LEU A 118 -6.77 18.73 9.71
CA LEU A 118 -6.68 17.80 8.58
C LEU A 118 -7.42 16.47 8.81
N LEU A 119 -7.73 16.13 10.07
CA LEU A 119 -8.56 14.98 10.44
C LEU A 119 -10.07 15.30 10.50
N THR A 120 -10.48 16.54 10.25
CA THR A 120 -11.90 16.92 10.23
C THR A 120 -12.59 16.48 8.93
N PRO A 121 -13.93 16.29 8.93
CA PRO A 121 -14.69 16.05 7.71
C PRO A 121 -14.53 17.15 6.66
N GLU A 122 -14.41 18.40 7.12
CA GLU A 122 -14.24 19.57 6.25
C GLU A 122 -12.95 19.50 5.45
N ALA A 123 -11.83 19.17 6.09
CA ALA A 123 -10.55 19.05 5.42
C ALA A 123 -10.45 17.78 4.55
N GLN A 124 -11.09 16.68 4.96
CA GLN A 124 -11.02 15.42 4.22
C GLN A 124 -11.96 15.35 3.01
N ALA A 125 -13.06 16.10 3.00
CA ALA A 125 -13.98 16.15 1.86
C ALA A 125 -13.30 16.55 0.52
N PRO A 126 -12.50 17.63 0.43
CA PRO A 126 -11.78 17.94 -0.80
C PRO A 126 -10.67 16.93 -1.12
N ALA A 127 -10.05 16.32 -0.11
CA ALA A 127 -9.05 15.27 -0.33
C ALA A 127 -9.66 14.02 -0.99
N LEU A 128 -10.90 13.68 -0.63
CA LEU A 128 -11.69 12.66 -1.30
C LEU A 128 -12.12 13.10 -2.71
N GLU A 129 -12.69 14.29 -2.85
CA GLU A 129 -13.27 14.77 -4.11
C GLU A 129 -12.23 14.95 -5.23
N PHE A 130 -11.04 15.46 -4.88
CA PHE A 130 -10.03 15.86 -5.87
C PHE A 130 -8.73 15.05 -5.79
N GLY A 131 -8.46 14.41 -4.65
CA GLY A 131 -7.22 13.66 -4.41
C GLY A 131 -7.39 12.14 -4.37
N ASP A 132 -8.61 11.63 -4.58
CA ASP A 132 -8.99 10.22 -4.49
C ASP A 132 -8.51 9.55 -3.17
N GLN A 133 -8.42 10.33 -2.09
CA GLN A 133 -8.03 9.84 -0.76
C GLN A 133 -9.27 9.37 0.00
N ILE A 134 -9.27 8.12 0.44
CA ILE A 134 -10.34 7.61 1.30
C ILE A 134 -10.21 8.26 2.68
N PRO A 135 -11.25 8.96 3.18
CA PRO A 135 -11.20 9.63 4.48
C PRO A 135 -11.01 8.64 5.63
N SER A 136 -10.21 9.01 6.62
CA SER A 136 -10.14 8.29 7.90
C SER A 136 -11.31 8.67 8.83
N ASN A 137 -11.94 9.82 8.59
CA ASN A 137 -13.09 10.29 9.35
C ASN A 137 -14.39 9.81 8.69
N PRO A 138 -15.18 8.94 9.35
CA PRO A 138 -16.39 8.36 8.76
C PRO A 138 -17.54 9.36 8.60
N LYS A 139 -17.40 10.58 9.15
CA LYS A 139 -18.38 11.66 8.97
C LYS A 139 -18.10 12.51 7.72
N THR A 140 -17.05 12.20 6.96
CA THR A 140 -16.71 12.92 5.73
C THR A 140 -17.79 12.68 4.68
N PRO A 141 -18.44 13.74 4.16
CA PRO A 141 -19.50 13.56 3.17
C PRO A 141 -18.93 13.09 1.84
N THR A 142 -19.67 12.22 1.16
CA THR A 142 -19.38 11.79 -0.21
C THR A 142 -20.26 12.54 -1.21
N SER A 143 -19.72 12.86 -2.38
CA SER A 143 -20.48 13.33 -3.54
C SER A 143 -21.01 12.15 -4.37
N GLU A 144 -21.80 12.42 -5.41
CA GLU A 144 -22.21 11.38 -6.36
C GLU A 144 -21.01 10.71 -7.04
N LYS A 145 -19.94 11.47 -7.30
CA LYS A 145 -18.69 11.00 -7.89
C LYS A 145 -17.95 10.01 -6.98
N THR A 146 -17.94 10.26 -5.67
CA THR A 146 -17.06 9.55 -4.73
C THR A 146 -17.76 8.45 -3.91
N ARG A 147 -19.10 8.45 -3.87
CA ARG A 147 -19.90 7.51 -3.07
C ARG A 147 -19.58 6.05 -3.37
N ALA A 148 -19.61 5.64 -4.63
CA ALA A 148 -19.35 4.25 -5.01
C ALA A 148 -17.93 3.78 -4.63
N GLN A 149 -16.95 4.68 -4.67
CA GLN A 149 -15.58 4.39 -4.27
C GLN A 149 -15.47 4.16 -2.76
N VAL A 150 -16.16 4.97 -1.95
CA VAL A 150 -16.19 4.81 -0.49
C VAL A 150 -16.93 3.54 -0.10
N GLU A 151 -18.11 3.26 -0.68
CA GLU A 151 -18.86 2.02 -0.45
C GLU A 151 -18.05 0.76 -0.83
N ALA A 152 -17.30 0.82 -1.95
CA ALA A 152 -16.41 -0.27 -2.34
C ALA A 152 -15.28 -0.48 -1.31
N MET A 153 -14.73 0.61 -0.76
CA MET A 153 -13.70 0.52 0.26
C MET A 153 -14.23 -0.04 1.58
N GLU A 154 -15.43 0.35 2.02
CA GLU A 154 -16.09 -0.23 3.19
C GLU A 154 -16.20 -1.75 3.07
N LYS A 155 -16.60 -2.24 1.89
CA LYS A 155 -16.64 -3.69 1.61
C LYS A 155 -15.25 -4.33 1.64
N TYR A 156 -14.21 -3.68 1.12
CA TYR A 156 -12.85 -4.21 1.18
C TYR A 156 -12.33 -4.29 2.63
N LEU A 157 -12.77 -3.38 3.51
CA LEU A 157 -12.37 -3.36 4.91
C LEU A 157 -12.93 -4.55 5.72
N GLU A 158 -14.04 -5.16 5.29
CA GLU A 158 -14.63 -6.33 5.96
C GLU A 158 -13.67 -7.52 6.04
N THR A 159 -12.78 -7.68 5.05
CA THR A 159 -11.79 -8.75 4.99
C THR A 159 -10.36 -8.24 5.07
N ALA A 160 -10.16 -6.95 5.34
CA ALA A 160 -8.85 -6.35 5.29
C ALA A 160 -7.92 -6.87 6.40
N VAL A 161 -6.63 -6.88 6.07
CA VAL A 161 -5.57 -7.37 6.94
C VAL A 161 -4.77 -6.18 7.47
N THR A 162 -4.54 -6.17 8.78
CA THR A 162 -3.61 -5.24 9.41
C THR A 162 -2.25 -5.89 9.62
N ILE A 163 -1.20 -5.09 9.48
CA ILE A 163 0.19 -5.46 9.74
C ILE A 163 0.59 -4.96 11.12
N ASP A 164 1.30 -5.78 11.88
CA ASP A 164 1.93 -5.40 13.14
C ASP A 164 3.16 -4.51 12.84
N TRP A 165 2.92 -3.21 12.73
CA TRP A 165 3.97 -2.24 12.42
C TRP A 165 5.03 -2.12 13.52
N ASP A 166 4.68 -2.37 14.78
CA ASP A 166 5.65 -2.35 15.88
C ASP A 166 6.67 -3.48 15.68
N GLN A 167 6.20 -4.68 15.36
CA GLN A 167 7.07 -5.80 15.05
C GLN A 167 7.89 -5.56 13.78
N VAL A 168 7.26 -5.06 12.71
CA VAL A 168 7.96 -4.78 11.45
C VAL A 168 9.06 -3.74 11.68
N ASN A 169 8.77 -2.63 12.34
CA ASN A 169 9.71 -1.51 12.52
C ASN A 169 10.96 -1.91 13.30
N GLN A 170 10.88 -2.90 14.19
CA GLN A 170 12.04 -3.41 14.93
C GLN A 170 13.09 -4.08 14.03
N ILE A 171 12.65 -4.78 12.99
CA ILE A 171 13.49 -5.72 12.22
C ILE A 171 13.58 -5.35 10.72
N ARG A 172 12.79 -4.36 10.30
CA ARG A 172 12.68 -3.90 8.91
C ARG A 172 14.03 -3.64 8.22
N PRO A 173 15.03 -3.00 8.85
CA PRO A 173 16.33 -2.78 8.20
C PRO A 173 17.03 -4.07 7.80
N GLU A 174 16.92 -5.12 8.62
CA GLU A 174 17.54 -6.42 8.35
C GLU A 174 16.86 -7.13 7.18
N TRP A 175 15.52 -7.08 7.14
CA TRP A 175 14.75 -7.65 6.04
C TRP A 175 15.04 -6.95 4.71
N ASN A 176 15.14 -5.62 4.73
CA ASN A 176 15.52 -4.83 3.55
C ASN A 176 16.89 -5.26 3.04
N ALA A 177 17.89 -5.32 3.93
CA ALA A 177 19.24 -5.69 3.57
C ALA A 177 19.33 -7.14 3.05
N ARG A 178 18.58 -8.07 3.64
CA ARG A 178 18.50 -9.45 3.15
C ARG A 178 17.84 -9.53 1.78
N TRP A 179 16.72 -8.84 1.60
CA TRP A 179 15.97 -8.82 0.35
C TRP A 179 16.84 -8.34 -0.81
N SER A 180 17.49 -7.19 -0.67
CA SER A 180 18.37 -6.67 -1.72
C SER A 180 19.58 -7.57 -2.01
N ARG A 181 20.10 -8.31 -1.02
CA ARG A 181 21.22 -9.25 -1.24
C ARG A 181 20.83 -10.57 -1.91
N SER A 182 19.61 -11.05 -1.67
CA SER A 182 19.19 -12.44 -1.98
C SER A 182 18.06 -12.57 -2.97
N ILE A 183 17.28 -11.51 -3.22
CA ILE A 183 16.08 -11.54 -4.06
C ILE A 183 16.22 -10.62 -5.28
N GLU A 184 16.70 -9.38 -5.11
CA GLU A 184 16.72 -8.36 -6.17
C GLU A 184 17.94 -8.41 -7.11
N ARG A 185 18.61 -9.56 -7.20
CA ARG A 185 19.81 -9.69 -8.05
C ARG A 185 19.49 -9.70 -9.53
#